data_AF-A0A800GIF6-F1
#
_entry.id   AF-A0A800GIF6-F1
#
_cell.length_a   1.000
_cell.length_b   1.000
_cell.length_c   1.000
_cell.angle_alpha   90.00
_cell.angle_beta   90.00
_cell.angle_gamma   90.00
#
_symmetry.space_group_name_H-M   'P 1'
#
loop_
_entity.id
_entity.type
_entity.pdbx_description
1 polymer ?
#
loop_
_entity_poly.entity_id
_entity_poly.type
_entity_poly.pdbx_seq_one_letter_code
_entity_poly.pdbx_strand_id
1 'polypeptide(L)'
;LDLDRYMAATSSANNAGQADTKAASQHQDMKAVSTAAIAAVAVTTLFPVETLRAINAQGKISIEKLKVNQLNMSGLHFKLNAKNGTISTQQTVKHFYQGSYSGATSIDVHGKTPKITLNHQLRKVQIAPLLKDTLDEAKVTGVVNAAINLKGRGNTETALKSSLNGHIDFNVKDGVVKGFNLQKIIDQGKALIVGGVLSTTNKNDQTVFSVLKGSAQITNGLVSNEDLYVEASKLRVKGAGTVNLVSEEIDYSINARLLRKPATETEDEKIKGIPITINVGGTFSNPAYSVDMIAMLTAKNKEKINKKKDEWLKKLDKKLGPDVRDLIKGFF
;
A
#
# COMPACT_ATOMS: atom_id res chain seq x y z
N LEU A 1 0.65 12.05 -30.46
CA LEU A 1 1.92 12.69 -30.06
C LEU A 1 2.69 11.73 -29.16
N ASP A 2 3.96 11.49 -29.45
CA ASP A 2 4.83 10.60 -28.68
C ASP A 2 5.94 11.46 -28.05
N LEU A 3 5.79 11.78 -26.76
CA LEU A 3 6.73 12.64 -26.04
C LEU A 3 7.98 11.87 -25.58
N ASP A 4 7.94 10.53 -25.55
CA ASP A 4 9.09 9.71 -25.15
C ASP A 4 10.30 9.99 -26.06
N ARG A 5 10.05 10.34 -27.33
CA ARG A 5 11.08 10.72 -28.31
C ARG A 5 11.84 12.00 -27.97
N TYR A 6 11.31 12.82 -27.07
CA TYR A 6 11.85 14.14 -26.71
C TYR A 6 12.34 14.20 -25.26
N MET A 7 12.24 13.10 -24.50
CA MET A 7 12.73 13.05 -23.13
C MET A 7 14.16 12.53 -23.09
N ALA A 8 14.98 13.09 -22.19
CA ALA A 8 16.31 12.55 -21.90
C ALA A 8 16.17 11.14 -21.32
N ALA A 9 17.07 10.22 -21.72
CA ALA A 9 17.06 8.85 -21.20
C ALA A 9 17.20 8.87 -19.67
N THR A 10 16.19 8.39 -18.96
CA THR A 10 16.28 8.17 -17.51
C THR A 10 17.23 7.00 -17.28
N SER A 11 18.44 7.29 -16.80
CA SER A 11 19.41 6.27 -16.40
C SER A 11 18.90 5.54 -15.15
N SER A 12 18.27 4.38 -15.34
CA SER A 12 18.05 3.42 -14.27
C SER A 12 19.40 2.86 -13.82
N ALA A 13 19.89 3.33 -12.67
CA ALA A 13 21.12 2.83 -12.07
C ALA A 13 20.88 1.43 -11.47
N ASN A 14 20.99 0.40 -12.30
CA ASN A 14 21.19 -0.99 -11.86
C ASN A 14 22.59 -1.43 -12.29
N ASN A 15 23.60 -1.16 -11.45
CA ASN A 15 24.91 -1.76 -11.59
C ASN A 15 25.02 -2.99 -10.67
N ALA A 16 24.65 -4.15 -11.20
CA ALA A 16 25.16 -5.43 -10.73
C ALA A 16 26.38 -5.77 -11.60
N GLY A 17 27.58 -5.47 -11.08
CA GLY A 17 28.85 -5.82 -11.70
C GLY A 17 29.66 -6.67 -10.73
N GLN A 18 29.69 -7.99 -10.98
CA GLN A 18 30.70 -8.91 -10.44
C GLN A 18 32.09 -8.48 -10.91
N ALA A 19 33.08 -8.54 -10.01
CA ALA A 19 34.47 -8.70 -10.38
C ALA A 19 35.22 -9.52 -9.31
N ASP A 20 35.96 -10.50 -9.83
CA ASP A 20 36.71 -11.55 -9.16
C ASP A 20 37.89 -11.07 -8.29
N THR A 21 38.24 -11.94 -7.35
CA THR A 21 39.38 -11.93 -6.43
C THR A 21 40.77 -11.81 -7.06
N LYS A 22 41.69 -11.05 -6.41
CA LYS A 22 42.99 -11.57 -5.91
C LYS A 22 43.83 -10.54 -5.10
N ALA A 23 44.39 -11.07 -4.00
CA ALA A 23 45.68 -10.78 -3.35
C ALA A 23 45.92 -9.52 -2.47
N ALA A 24 45.93 -9.80 -1.15
CA ALA A 24 47.04 -9.61 -0.18
C ALA A 24 47.52 -8.19 0.26
N SER A 25 47.18 -7.91 1.54
CA SER A 25 48.09 -7.55 2.65
C SER A 25 48.66 -6.14 2.85
N GLN A 26 48.37 -5.62 4.05
CA GLN A 26 49.11 -4.66 4.90
C GLN A 26 48.95 -3.15 4.62
N HIS A 27 48.17 -2.46 5.48
CA HIS A 27 48.67 -1.58 6.55
C HIS A 27 47.50 -0.98 7.33
N GLN A 28 47.50 -1.17 8.65
CA GLN A 28 46.63 -0.48 9.61
C GLN A 28 47.16 0.95 9.79
N ASP A 29 46.32 1.96 9.52
CA ASP A 29 46.23 3.26 10.22
C ASP A 29 45.46 4.30 9.38
N MET A 30 44.19 4.04 9.05
CA MET A 30 43.25 5.06 8.54
C MET A 30 41.79 4.70 8.87
N LYS A 31 41.48 4.40 10.15
CA LYS A 31 40.15 3.92 10.56
C LYS A 31 39.22 4.97 11.19
N ALA A 32 39.57 6.25 11.14
CA ALA A 32 38.78 7.33 11.76
C ALA A 32 38.28 8.43 10.79
N VAL A 33 38.61 8.37 9.50
CA VAL A 33 38.18 9.36 8.48
C VAL A 33 37.16 8.78 7.49
N SER A 34 36.95 7.45 7.47
CA SER A 34 36.03 6.80 6.53
C SER A 34 34.56 6.79 6.96
N THR A 35 34.23 7.14 8.21
CA THR A 35 32.83 7.13 8.69
C THR A 35 32.06 8.41 8.35
N ALA A 36 32.75 9.54 8.09
CA ALA A 36 32.11 10.81 7.72
C ALA A 36 31.91 10.97 6.20
N ALA A 37 32.72 10.29 5.38
CA ALA A 37 32.68 10.43 3.92
C ALA A 37 31.68 9.50 3.21
N ILE A 38 31.21 8.43 3.87
CA ILE A 38 30.20 7.50 3.31
C ILE A 38 28.76 7.99 3.56
N ALA A 39 28.56 8.98 4.44
CA ALA A 39 27.26 9.61 4.68
C ALA A 39 26.88 10.70 3.64
N ALA A 40 27.79 11.04 2.71
CA ALA A 40 27.66 12.22 1.84
C ALA A 40 27.34 11.93 0.36
N VAL A 41 27.03 10.68 -0.03
CA VAL A 41 26.71 10.35 -1.43
C VAL A 41 25.39 9.59 -1.55
N ALA A 42 24.33 10.12 -0.93
CA ALA A 42 23.04 10.09 -1.58
C ALA A 42 23.00 11.35 -2.44
N VAL A 43 23.21 11.22 -3.76
CA VAL A 43 22.97 12.32 -4.70
C VAL A 43 21.47 12.59 -4.64
N THR A 44 21.07 13.48 -3.73
CA THR A 44 19.68 13.90 -3.62
C THR A 44 19.39 14.73 -4.85
N THR A 45 18.74 14.12 -5.83
CA THR A 45 18.25 14.84 -7.01
C THR A 45 17.30 15.92 -6.52
N LEU A 46 17.75 17.17 -6.61
CA LEU A 46 16.95 18.32 -6.19
C LEU A 46 15.81 18.52 -7.18
N PHE A 47 14.65 18.92 -6.66
CA PHE A 47 13.57 19.40 -7.51
C PHE A 47 14.05 20.67 -8.25
N PRO A 48 13.75 20.82 -9.55
CA PRO A 48 14.26 21.93 -10.37
C PRO A 48 13.51 23.24 -10.08
N VAL A 49 13.65 23.74 -8.85
CA VAL A 49 12.90 24.90 -8.32
C VAL A 49 13.08 26.14 -9.17
N GLU A 50 14.31 26.45 -9.59
CA GLU A 50 14.56 27.65 -10.41
C GLU A 50 13.92 27.54 -11.79
N THR A 51 13.95 26.36 -12.42
CA THR A 51 13.23 26.11 -13.68
C THR A 51 11.74 26.33 -13.50
N LEU A 52 11.15 25.79 -12.42
CA LEU A 52 9.72 25.94 -12.13
C LEU A 52 9.33 27.41 -11.86
N ARG A 53 10.18 28.18 -11.18
CA ARG A 53 9.97 29.62 -10.96
C ARG A 53 9.96 30.43 -12.25
N ALA A 54 10.80 30.06 -13.20
CA ALA A 54 10.91 30.74 -14.49
C ALA A 54 9.70 30.50 -15.42
N ILE A 55 8.89 29.48 -15.16
CA ILE A 55 7.71 29.19 -15.98
C ILE A 55 6.67 30.31 -15.80
N ASN A 56 6.43 31.04 -16.90
CA ASN A 56 5.33 31.98 -17.02
C ASN A 56 4.50 31.57 -18.23
N ALA A 57 3.47 30.77 -18.00
CA ALA A 57 2.66 30.17 -19.05
C ALA A 57 1.23 29.95 -18.58
N GLN A 58 0.28 30.29 -19.45
CA GLN A 58 -1.11 29.92 -19.27
C GLN A 58 -1.61 29.30 -20.56
N GLY A 59 -2.27 28.15 -20.45
CA GLY A 59 -2.72 27.44 -21.64
C GLY A 59 -3.72 26.35 -21.36
N LYS A 60 -4.41 25.96 -22.44
CA LYS A 60 -5.24 24.76 -22.50
C LYS A 60 -4.79 23.96 -23.71
N ILE A 61 -4.55 22.68 -23.50
CA ILE A 61 -4.09 21.75 -24.52
C ILE A 61 -5.10 20.60 -24.58
N SER A 62 -5.55 20.25 -25.77
CA SER A 62 -6.36 19.06 -26.00
C SER A 62 -5.61 18.15 -26.97
N ILE A 63 -5.38 16.90 -26.58
CA ILE A 63 -4.63 15.92 -27.38
C ILE A 63 -5.46 14.66 -27.50
N GLU A 64 -5.72 14.24 -28.73
CA GLU A 64 -6.49 13.02 -28.99
C GLU A 64 -5.76 11.76 -28.53
N LYS A 65 -4.45 11.66 -28.83
CA LYS A 65 -3.58 10.54 -28.42
C LYS A 65 -2.23 11.07 -27.96
N LEU A 66 -1.84 10.73 -26.75
CA LEU A 66 -0.55 11.07 -26.17
C LEU A 66 0.12 9.81 -25.62
N LYS A 67 1.42 9.69 -25.88
CA LYS A 67 2.32 8.79 -25.17
C LYS A 67 3.36 9.62 -24.43
N VAL A 68 3.53 9.39 -23.13
CA VAL A 68 4.54 10.06 -22.29
C VAL A 68 4.95 9.16 -21.14
N ASN A 69 6.25 8.98 -20.93
CA ASN A 69 6.83 8.01 -19.99
C ASN A 69 6.19 6.62 -20.14
N GLN A 70 6.12 6.12 -21.37
CA GLN A 70 5.43 4.87 -21.72
C GLN A 70 3.90 4.87 -21.52
N LEU A 71 3.33 5.84 -20.81
CA LEU A 71 1.90 5.93 -20.55
C LEU A 71 1.14 6.27 -21.84
N ASN A 72 0.25 5.38 -22.23
CA ASN A 72 -0.64 5.58 -23.36
C ASN A 72 -1.97 6.17 -22.89
N MET A 73 -2.34 7.34 -23.41
CA MET A 73 -3.57 8.02 -23.05
C MET A 73 -4.27 8.64 -24.25
N SER A 74 -5.61 8.70 -24.19
CA SER A 74 -6.41 9.33 -25.24
C SER A 74 -7.51 10.23 -24.70
N GLY A 75 -7.80 11.29 -25.46
CA GLY A 75 -8.72 12.36 -25.05
C GLY A 75 -8.21 13.10 -23.82
N LEU A 76 -6.94 13.55 -23.86
CA LEU A 76 -6.35 14.38 -22.83
C LEU A 76 -6.85 15.82 -22.99
N HIS A 77 -7.40 16.39 -21.92
CA HIS A 77 -7.54 17.83 -21.75
C HIS A 77 -6.65 18.26 -20.59
N PHE A 78 -5.74 19.18 -20.86
CA PHE A 78 -4.77 19.69 -19.89
C PHE A 78 -4.88 21.21 -19.83
N LYS A 79 -4.94 21.76 -18.62
CA LYS A 79 -4.92 23.19 -18.36
C LYS A 79 -3.73 23.51 -17.46
N LEU A 80 -2.94 24.49 -17.86
CA LEU A 80 -1.78 24.99 -17.14
C LEU A 80 -2.00 26.46 -16.77
N ASN A 81 -1.67 26.81 -15.54
CA ASN A 81 -1.45 28.17 -15.11
C ASN A 81 -0.17 28.20 -14.26
N ALA A 82 0.88 28.82 -14.77
CA ALA A 82 2.16 28.96 -14.12
C ALA A 82 2.57 30.43 -14.14
N LYS A 83 2.76 31.01 -12.96
CA LYS A 83 3.19 32.39 -12.81
C LYS A 83 3.85 32.60 -11.45
N ASN A 84 4.97 33.33 -11.43
CA ASN A 84 5.67 33.76 -10.21
C ASN A 84 5.95 32.61 -9.22
N GLY A 85 6.35 31.44 -9.73
CA GLY A 85 6.63 30.28 -8.89
C GLY A 85 5.40 29.53 -8.35
N THR A 86 4.18 29.89 -8.76
CA THR A 86 2.97 29.08 -8.53
C THR A 86 2.57 28.39 -9.82
N ILE A 87 2.48 27.06 -9.81
CA ILE A 87 2.10 26.24 -10.94
C ILE A 87 0.87 25.43 -10.56
N SER A 88 -0.20 25.57 -11.33
CA SER A 88 -1.43 24.81 -11.20
C SER A 88 -1.73 24.10 -12.51
N THR A 89 -2.02 22.81 -12.40
CA THR A 89 -2.42 21.97 -13.52
C THR A 89 -3.76 21.32 -13.23
N GLN A 90 -4.57 21.15 -14.26
CA GLN A 90 -5.78 20.35 -14.24
C GLN A 90 -5.79 19.45 -15.47
N GLN A 91 -6.02 18.16 -15.28
CA GLN A 91 -6.00 17.18 -16.35
C GLN A 91 -7.21 16.25 -16.28
N THR A 92 -7.76 15.92 -17.44
CA THR A 92 -8.69 14.81 -17.61
C THR A 92 -8.26 13.97 -18.80
N VAL A 93 -8.39 12.66 -18.67
CA VAL A 93 -8.09 11.68 -19.74
C VAL A 93 -9.30 10.79 -19.87
N LYS A 94 -9.92 10.80 -21.05
CA LYS A 94 -11.15 10.05 -21.32
C LYS A 94 -10.92 8.54 -21.36
N HIS A 95 -9.85 8.08 -22.00
CA HIS A 95 -9.47 6.66 -21.97
C HIS A 95 -8.03 6.51 -21.47
N PHE A 96 -7.93 5.99 -20.24
CA PHE A 96 -6.71 5.72 -19.51
C PHE A 96 -6.78 4.28 -18.99
N TYR A 97 -6.11 3.35 -19.69
CA TYR A 97 -6.17 1.91 -19.43
C TYR A 97 -7.60 1.40 -19.20
N GLN A 98 -8.45 1.51 -20.24
CA GLN A 98 -9.88 1.13 -20.25
C GLN A 98 -10.79 1.94 -19.31
N GLY A 99 -10.22 2.74 -18.40
CA GLY A 99 -10.93 3.63 -17.49
C GLY A 99 -10.73 5.10 -17.85
N SER A 100 -10.87 5.96 -16.85
CA SER A 100 -10.60 7.39 -16.96
C SER A 100 -9.78 7.89 -15.79
N TYR A 101 -9.12 9.03 -16.03
CA TYR A 101 -8.30 9.72 -15.04
C TYR A 101 -8.66 11.20 -15.00
N SER A 102 -8.68 11.76 -13.80
CA SER A 102 -8.77 13.20 -13.58
C SER A 102 -7.82 13.60 -12.47
N GLY A 103 -7.18 14.75 -12.60
CA GLY A 103 -6.33 15.26 -11.52
C GLY A 103 -6.16 16.77 -11.56
N ALA A 104 -5.73 17.29 -10.42
CA ALA A 104 -5.26 18.64 -10.24
C ALA A 104 -3.99 18.62 -9.39
N THR A 105 -2.97 19.33 -9.83
CA THR A 105 -1.70 19.43 -9.11
C THR A 105 -1.36 20.90 -8.93
N SER A 106 -0.99 21.29 -7.71
CA SER A 106 -0.48 22.62 -7.40
C SER A 106 0.92 22.51 -6.85
N ILE A 107 1.84 23.30 -7.38
CA ILE A 107 3.23 23.41 -6.91
C ILE A 107 3.47 24.88 -6.60
N ASP A 108 3.90 25.18 -5.38
CA ASP A 108 4.33 26.50 -4.93
C ASP A 108 5.82 26.43 -4.62
N VAL A 109 6.61 27.11 -5.43
CA VAL A 109 8.05 27.28 -5.31
C VAL A 109 8.45 28.73 -5.06
N HIS A 110 7.50 29.62 -4.72
CA HIS A 110 7.81 31.01 -4.39
C HIS A 110 8.67 31.12 -3.12
N GLY A 111 8.42 30.25 -2.14
CA GLY A 111 9.20 30.17 -0.90
C GLY A 111 10.51 29.39 -1.04
N LYS A 112 11.29 29.36 0.05
CA LYS A 112 12.51 28.53 0.18
C LYS A 112 12.20 27.04 0.17
N THR A 113 11.04 26.65 0.70
CA THR A 113 10.60 25.25 0.77
C THR A 113 9.46 25.04 -0.22
N PRO A 114 9.67 24.26 -1.30
CA PRO A 114 8.61 23.91 -2.24
C PRO A 114 7.45 23.22 -1.53
N LYS A 115 6.22 23.50 -1.97
CA LYS A 115 5.01 22.82 -1.52
C LYS A 115 4.31 22.21 -2.73
N ILE A 116 3.77 21.02 -2.55
CA ILE A 116 2.98 20.33 -3.58
C ILE A 116 1.64 19.91 -2.99
N THR A 117 0.59 19.99 -3.80
CA THR A 117 -0.73 19.44 -3.52
C THR A 117 -1.19 18.64 -4.72
N LEU A 118 -1.72 17.46 -4.46
CA LEU A 118 -2.14 16.45 -5.42
C LEU A 118 -3.59 16.09 -5.12
N ASN A 119 -4.47 16.23 -6.11
CA ASN A 119 -5.84 15.73 -6.06
C ASN A 119 -6.08 14.92 -7.32
N HIS A 120 -6.12 13.60 -7.21
CA HIS A 120 -6.18 12.69 -8.36
C HIS A 120 -7.24 11.63 -8.16
N GLN A 121 -7.80 11.17 -9.27
CA GLN A 121 -8.84 10.15 -9.26
C GLN A 121 -8.70 9.24 -10.47
N LEU A 122 -8.78 7.94 -10.20
CA LEU A 122 -8.87 6.88 -11.20
C LEU A 122 -10.26 6.28 -11.15
N ARG A 123 -10.88 6.04 -12.30
CA ARG A 123 -12.18 5.37 -12.40
C ARG A 123 -12.11 4.23 -13.40
N LYS A 124 -12.40 3.01 -12.93
CA LYS A 124 -12.43 1.78 -13.73
C LYS A 124 -11.15 1.53 -14.54
N VAL A 125 -9.99 1.87 -13.98
CA VAL A 125 -8.69 1.74 -14.65
C VAL A 125 -8.18 0.32 -14.48
N GLN A 126 -7.72 -0.32 -15.55
CA GLN A 126 -7.01 -1.61 -15.44
C GLN A 126 -5.62 -1.36 -14.87
N ILE A 127 -5.35 -1.79 -13.64
CA ILE A 127 -4.13 -1.41 -12.91
C ILE A 127 -2.88 -2.13 -13.42
N ALA A 128 -3.02 -3.36 -13.93
CA ALA A 128 -1.89 -4.16 -14.39
C ALA A 128 -1.09 -3.50 -15.54
N PRO A 129 -1.70 -3.05 -16.65
CA PRO A 129 -0.95 -2.37 -17.71
C PRO A 129 -0.40 -1.02 -17.25
N LEU A 130 -1.10 -0.29 -16.36
CA LEU A 130 -0.56 0.94 -15.77
C LEU A 130 0.72 0.68 -14.99
N LEU A 131 0.71 -0.30 -14.07
CA LEU A 131 1.89 -0.65 -13.27
C LEU A 131 3.03 -1.15 -14.15
N LYS A 132 2.73 -1.90 -15.21
CA LYS A 132 3.74 -2.35 -16.17
C LYS A 132 4.42 -1.16 -16.87
N ASP A 133 3.66 -0.16 -17.30
CA ASP A 133 4.24 0.99 -18.02
C ASP A 133 5.01 1.93 -17.08
N THR A 134 4.68 1.96 -15.77
CA THR A 134 5.31 2.87 -14.79
C THR A 134 6.41 2.25 -13.92
N LEU A 135 6.29 0.96 -13.58
CA LEU A 135 7.17 0.26 -12.63
C LEU A 135 7.85 -0.98 -13.26
N ASP A 136 7.62 -1.24 -14.56
CA ASP A 136 8.07 -2.44 -15.29
C ASP A 136 7.60 -3.79 -14.69
N GLU A 137 6.77 -3.76 -13.65
CA GLU A 137 6.25 -4.92 -12.94
C GLU A 137 4.80 -4.70 -12.51
N ALA A 138 3.96 -5.73 -12.69
CA ALA A 138 2.56 -5.72 -12.28
C ALA A 138 2.29 -6.79 -11.21
N LYS A 139 2.58 -6.47 -9.95
CA LYS A 139 2.29 -7.31 -8.77
C LYS A 139 0.81 -7.39 -8.43
N VAL A 140 0.02 -6.39 -8.81
CA VAL A 140 -1.44 -6.37 -8.61
C VAL A 140 -2.14 -6.21 -9.94
N THR A 141 -3.24 -6.95 -10.12
CA THR A 141 -4.13 -6.83 -11.28
C THR A 141 -5.56 -6.50 -10.84
N GLY A 142 -6.41 -6.14 -11.79
CA GLY A 142 -7.82 -5.85 -11.57
C GLY A 142 -8.22 -4.44 -11.99
N VAL A 143 -9.49 -4.13 -11.76
CA VAL A 143 -10.09 -2.83 -12.10
C VAL A 143 -10.08 -1.93 -10.88
N VAL A 144 -9.29 -0.85 -10.90
CA VAL A 144 -9.14 0.09 -9.80
C VAL A 144 -10.04 1.32 -9.95
N ASN A 145 -10.64 1.72 -8.84
CA ASN A 145 -11.04 3.10 -8.60
C ASN A 145 -10.23 3.62 -7.40
N ALA A 146 -9.68 4.82 -7.51
CA ALA A 146 -8.90 5.43 -6.44
C ALA A 146 -9.16 6.93 -6.39
N ALA A 147 -9.11 7.50 -5.19
CA ALA A 147 -9.10 8.93 -4.93
C ALA A 147 -7.89 9.25 -4.04
N ILE A 148 -7.12 10.25 -4.42
CA ILE A 148 -5.83 10.60 -3.80
C ILE A 148 -5.87 12.09 -3.51
N ASN A 149 -5.76 12.48 -2.24
CA ASN A 149 -5.60 13.86 -1.81
C ASN A 149 -4.36 13.96 -0.94
N LEU A 150 -3.28 14.53 -1.47
CA LEU A 150 -2.00 14.61 -0.77
C LEU A 150 -1.45 16.02 -0.81
N LYS A 151 -0.72 16.40 0.24
CA LYS A 151 0.09 17.61 0.30
C LYS A 151 1.44 17.27 0.90
N GLY A 152 2.48 17.93 0.43
CA GLY A 152 3.84 17.73 0.93
C GLY A 152 4.70 18.97 0.74
N ARG A 153 5.88 18.97 1.34
CA ARG A 153 6.83 20.10 1.31
C ARG A 153 8.28 19.62 1.31
N GLY A 154 9.11 20.18 0.45
CA GLY A 154 10.52 19.81 0.38
C GLY A 154 11.08 19.88 -1.03
N ASN A 155 12.40 20.02 -1.12
CA ASN A 155 13.13 20.08 -2.39
C ASN A 155 13.85 18.77 -2.74
N THR A 156 13.64 17.72 -1.94
CA THR A 156 14.18 16.37 -2.16
C THR A 156 13.06 15.35 -2.03
N GLU A 157 13.24 14.18 -2.62
CA GLU A 157 12.28 13.08 -2.49
C GLU A 157 12.06 12.70 -1.01
N THR A 158 13.13 12.57 -0.23
CA THR A 158 13.06 12.26 1.20
C THR A 158 12.29 13.32 2.00
N ALA A 159 12.53 14.61 1.74
CA ALA A 159 11.81 15.70 2.41
C ALA A 159 10.32 15.71 2.03
N LEU A 160 10.01 15.37 0.78
CA LEU A 160 8.63 15.28 0.33
C LEU A 160 7.92 14.07 0.97
N LYS A 161 8.55 12.89 0.97
CA LYS A 161 8.03 11.67 1.62
C LYS A 161 7.78 11.90 3.11
N SER A 162 8.75 12.46 3.84
CA SER A 162 8.65 12.68 5.30
C SER A 162 7.68 13.78 5.71
N SER A 163 7.26 14.65 4.79
CA SER A 163 6.29 15.72 5.05
C SER A 163 4.93 15.48 4.41
N LEU A 164 4.75 14.34 3.75
CA LEU A 164 3.52 14.00 3.07
C LEU A 164 2.39 13.86 4.09
N ASN A 165 1.26 14.46 3.78
CA ASN A 165 0.05 14.41 4.57
C ASN A 165 -1.16 14.29 3.64
N GLY A 166 -2.20 13.59 4.06
CA GLY A 166 -3.43 13.48 3.27
C GLY A 166 -4.10 12.13 3.37
N HIS A 167 -4.92 11.80 2.38
CA HIS A 167 -5.77 10.62 2.39
C HIS A 167 -5.83 9.95 1.01
N ILE A 168 -5.93 8.63 1.01
CA ILE A 168 -6.11 7.81 -0.19
C ILE A 168 -7.25 6.84 0.05
N ASP A 169 -8.20 6.78 -0.87
CA ASP A 169 -9.23 5.72 -0.92
C ASP A 169 -9.01 4.87 -2.16
N PHE A 170 -9.17 3.55 -2.01
CA PHE A 170 -9.08 2.65 -3.16
C PHE A 170 -10.06 1.49 -3.07
N ASN A 171 -10.46 1.02 -4.25
CA ASN A 171 -11.08 -0.28 -4.44
C ASN A 171 -10.59 -0.88 -5.74
N VAL A 172 -10.28 -2.17 -5.70
CA VAL A 172 -9.88 -2.99 -6.82
C VAL A 172 -10.85 -4.15 -6.90
N LYS A 173 -11.39 -4.39 -8.10
CA LYS A 173 -12.27 -5.53 -8.38
C LYS A 173 -11.60 -6.54 -9.28
N ASP A 174 -11.95 -7.80 -9.08
CA ASP A 174 -11.62 -8.92 -9.97
C ASP A 174 -10.13 -8.98 -10.29
N GLY A 175 -9.33 -9.14 -9.23
CA GLY A 175 -7.89 -8.95 -9.26
C GLY A 175 -7.08 -10.11 -8.72
N VAL A 176 -5.77 -9.99 -8.87
CA VAL A 176 -4.78 -10.96 -8.41
C VAL A 176 -3.62 -10.21 -7.78
N VAL A 177 -3.19 -10.62 -6.58
CA VAL A 177 -1.90 -10.25 -6.01
C VAL A 177 -0.91 -11.36 -6.34
N LYS A 178 0.15 -11.04 -7.08
CA LYS A 178 1.25 -11.95 -7.43
C LYS A 178 2.37 -11.85 -6.39
N GLY A 179 3.11 -12.93 -6.18
CA GLY A 179 4.15 -13.05 -5.16
C GLY A 179 3.62 -13.19 -3.74
N PHE A 180 2.31 -13.39 -3.56
CA PHE A 180 1.69 -13.56 -2.25
C PHE A 180 0.60 -14.62 -2.31
N ASN A 181 0.89 -15.81 -1.81
CA ASN A 181 -0.09 -16.89 -1.68
C ASN A 181 -0.63 -16.99 -0.24
N LEU A 182 -1.74 -16.30 0.02
CA LEU A 182 -2.40 -16.30 1.33
C LEU A 182 -2.88 -17.68 1.74
N GLN A 183 -3.38 -18.49 0.81
CA GLN A 183 -3.88 -19.84 1.09
C GLN A 183 -2.75 -20.76 1.56
N LYS A 184 -1.57 -20.66 0.94
CA LYS A 184 -0.35 -21.39 1.35
C LYS A 184 0.05 -21.03 2.78
N ILE A 185 0.09 -19.73 3.12
CA ILE A 185 0.42 -19.27 4.48
C ILE A 185 -0.61 -19.81 5.49
N ILE A 186 -1.89 -19.77 5.15
CA ILE A 186 -2.99 -20.31 5.95
C ILE A 186 -2.83 -21.81 6.20
N ASP A 187 -2.53 -22.59 5.17
CA ASP A 187 -2.42 -24.05 5.26
C ASP A 187 -1.18 -24.45 6.08
N GLN A 188 -0.07 -23.72 5.93
CA GLN A 188 1.12 -23.85 6.76
C GLN A 188 0.82 -23.54 8.23
N GLY A 189 0.13 -22.42 8.51
CA GLY A 189 -0.27 -22.06 9.88
C GLY A 189 -1.18 -23.10 10.55
N LYS A 190 -2.13 -23.68 9.81
CA LYS A 190 -2.99 -24.76 10.32
C LYS A 190 -2.20 -26.04 10.62
N ALA A 191 -1.27 -26.42 9.75
CA ALA A 191 -0.43 -27.59 9.96
C ALA A 191 0.36 -27.47 11.28
N LEU A 192 0.91 -26.29 11.58
CA LEU A 192 1.61 -26.00 12.83
C LEU A 192 0.71 -26.10 14.08
N ILE A 193 -0.57 -25.71 13.97
CA ILE A 193 -1.50 -25.69 15.13
C ILE A 193 -2.17 -27.05 15.37
N VAL A 194 -2.51 -27.78 14.32
CA VAL A 194 -3.33 -29.01 14.38
C VAL A 194 -2.47 -30.28 14.24
N GLY A 195 -1.18 -30.16 13.91
CA GLY A 195 -0.29 -31.31 13.71
C GLY A 195 -0.54 -32.06 12.41
N GLY A 196 -0.92 -31.35 11.35
CA GLY A 196 -1.30 -31.92 10.05
C GLY A 196 -0.16 -31.91 9.02
N VAL A 197 -0.29 -32.74 7.98
CA VAL A 197 0.66 -32.79 6.84
C VAL A 197 0.61 -31.48 6.05
N LEU A 198 1.78 -30.91 5.74
CA LEU A 198 1.92 -29.73 4.88
C LEU A 198 1.38 -30.06 3.48
N SER A 199 0.27 -29.42 3.08
CA SER A 199 -0.25 -29.55 1.72
C SER A 199 0.61 -28.70 0.77
N THR A 200 1.34 -29.34 -0.13
CA THR A 200 2.35 -28.72 -1.03
C THR A 200 1.80 -28.33 -2.40
N THR A 201 0.49 -28.42 -2.62
CA THR A 201 -0.09 -28.45 -3.98
C THR A 201 -0.31 -27.07 -4.64
N ASN A 202 -0.09 -25.95 -3.96
CA ASN A 202 -0.38 -24.63 -4.56
C ASN A 202 0.79 -24.12 -5.41
N LYS A 203 0.74 -24.39 -6.72
CA LYS A 203 1.80 -24.12 -7.71
C LYS A 203 2.00 -22.65 -8.09
N ASN A 204 1.01 -21.77 -7.86
CA ASN A 204 1.14 -20.35 -8.20
C ASN A 204 1.27 -19.51 -6.93
N ASP A 205 2.32 -18.69 -6.86
CA ASP A 205 2.53 -17.76 -5.76
C ASP A 205 1.65 -16.51 -5.93
N GLN A 206 0.34 -16.67 -5.76
CA GLN A 206 -0.63 -15.60 -5.99
C GLN A 206 -1.91 -15.76 -5.16
N THR A 207 -2.62 -14.66 -4.94
CA THR A 207 -3.93 -14.60 -4.29
C THR A 207 -4.93 -13.91 -5.20
N VAL A 208 -5.96 -14.65 -5.63
CA VAL A 208 -7.06 -14.14 -6.45
C VAL A 208 -8.16 -13.60 -5.54
N PHE A 209 -8.70 -12.43 -5.86
CA PHE A 209 -9.75 -11.75 -5.09
C PHE A 209 -10.82 -11.15 -6.00
N SER A 210 -12.07 -11.09 -5.51
CA SER A 210 -13.17 -10.37 -6.17
C SER A 210 -13.20 -8.90 -5.76
N VAL A 211 -12.85 -8.60 -4.51
CA VAL A 211 -12.83 -7.24 -3.96
C VAL A 211 -11.60 -7.06 -3.10
N LEU A 212 -10.89 -5.94 -3.27
CA LEU A 212 -9.86 -5.43 -2.38
C LEU A 212 -10.12 -3.95 -2.20
N LYS A 213 -10.33 -3.47 -0.97
CA LYS A 213 -10.64 -2.06 -0.69
C LYS A 213 -10.05 -1.63 0.64
N GLY A 214 -9.88 -0.32 0.79
CA GLY A 214 -9.42 0.29 2.03
C GLY A 214 -9.14 1.77 1.82
N SER A 215 -8.69 2.39 2.90
CA SER A 215 -8.33 3.80 2.95
C SER A 215 -7.01 3.99 3.70
N ALA A 216 -6.27 5.05 3.39
CA ALA A 216 -4.98 5.31 3.99
C ALA A 216 -4.85 6.77 4.38
N GLN A 217 -4.67 7.02 5.67
CA GLN A 217 -4.36 8.34 6.21
C GLN A 217 -2.85 8.48 6.30
N ILE A 218 -2.30 9.54 5.70
CA ILE A 218 -0.87 9.84 5.76
C ILE A 218 -0.66 11.05 6.67
N THR A 219 0.25 10.90 7.62
CA THR A 219 0.68 11.96 8.54
C THR A 219 2.20 11.98 8.63
N ASN A 220 2.83 13.04 8.12
CA ASN A 220 4.28 13.20 8.08
C ASN A 220 5.02 11.97 7.55
N GLY A 221 4.56 11.42 6.42
CA GLY A 221 5.17 10.26 5.79
C GLY A 221 4.87 8.91 6.44
N LEU A 222 4.14 8.87 7.56
CA LEU A 222 3.59 7.63 8.11
C LEU A 222 2.20 7.39 7.52
N VAL A 223 2.05 6.30 6.78
CA VAL A 223 0.77 5.81 6.26
C VAL A 223 0.13 4.95 7.34
N SER A 224 -1.13 5.21 7.68
CA SER A 224 -1.97 4.35 8.51
C SER A 224 -3.17 3.86 7.69
N ASN A 225 -3.45 2.57 7.76
CA ASN A 225 -4.65 1.95 7.21
C ASN A 225 -5.30 1.09 8.31
N GLU A 226 -6.61 1.24 8.50
CA GLU A 226 -7.34 0.56 9.57
C GLU A 226 -8.48 -0.32 9.06
N ASP A 227 -8.76 -0.27 7.76
CA ASP A 227 -9.99 -0.77 7.15
C ASP A 227 -9.75 -1.62 5.89
N LEU A 228 -8.53 -2.14 5.67
CA LEU A 228 -8.28 -3.02 4.52
C LEU A 228 -9.22 -4.21 4.60
N TYR A 229 -9.85 -4.49 3.47
CA TYR A 229 -10.77 -5.60 3.33
C TYR A 229 -10.61 -6.29 1.98
N VAL A 230 -10.50 -7.62 2.01
CA VAL A 230 -10.37 -8.45 0.81
C VAL A 230 -11.38 -9.59 0.85
N GLU A 231 -12.07 -9.77 -0.28
CA GLU A 231 -12.91 -10.92 -0.57
C GLU A 231 -12.24 -11.80 -1.60
N ALA A 232 -12.01 -13.06 -1.23
CA ALA A 232 -11.61 -14.10 -2.17
C ALA A 232 -12.62 -15.25 -2.10
N SER A 233 -12.53 -16.19 -3.05
CA SER A 233 -13.52 -17.28 -3.24
C SER A 233 -13.96 -17.98 -1.94
N LYS A 234 -13.03 -18.22 -1.01
CA LYS A 234 -13.32 -18.85 0.30
C LYS A 234 -12.81 -18.06 1.49
N LEU A 235 -12.28 -16.86 1.29
CA LEU A 235 -11.63 -16.08 2.32
C LEU A 235 -12.27 -14.70 2.47
N ARG A 236 -12.35 -14.27 3.73
CA ARG A 236 -12.59 -12.88 4.10
C ARG A 236 -11.38 -12.42 4.88
N VAL A 237 -10.79 -11.33 4.43
CA VAL A 237 -9.56 -10.81 5.02
C VAL A 237 -9.82 -9.40 5.48
N LYS A 238 -9.38 -9.10 6.70
CA LYS A 238 -9.29 -7.73 7.22
C LYS A 238 -7.82 -7.41 7.50
N GLY A 239 -7.41 -6.18 7.30
CA GLY A 239 -6.06 -5.75 7.62
C GLY A 239 -6.05 -4.36 8.26
N ALA A 240 -5.05 -4.13 9.09
CA ALA A 240 -4.76 -2.83 9.67
C ALA A 240 -3.27 -2.74 10.01
N GLY A 241 -2.71 -1.53 9.95
CA GLY A 241 -1.32 -1.28 10.30
C GLY A 241 -0.78 0.00 9.68
N THR A 242 0.54 0.12 9.69
CA THR A 242 1.25 1.31 9.26
C THR A 242 2.39 0.99 8.30
N VAL A 243 2.76 2.01 7.53
CA VAL A 243 3.91 1.96 6.64
C VAL A 243 4.63 3.30 6.66
N ASN A 244 5.94 3.28 6.87
CA ASN A 244 6.76 4.49 6.82
C ASN A 244 7.28 4.71 5.39
N LEU A 245 6.90 5.81 4.75
CA LEU A 245 7.31 6.10 3.36
C LEU A 245 8.79 6.39 3.18
N VAL A 246 9.50 6.75 4.26
CA VAL A 246 10.93 7.10 4.23
C VAL A 246 11.79 5.88 4.46
N SER A 247 11.52 5.11 5.52
CA SER A 247 12.25 3.85 5.80
C SER A 247 11.73 2.66 5.01
N GLU A 248 10.56 2.80 4.36
CA GLU A 248 9.81 1.73 3.69
C GLU A 248 9.37 0.61 4.62
N GLU A 249 9.50 0.80 5.94
CA GLU A 249 9.18 -0.19 6.95
C GLU A 249 7.67 -0.44 7.00
N ILE A 250 7.32 -1.71 7.02
CA ILE A 250 5.94 -2.20 7.09
C ILE A 250 5.72 -2.75 8.49
N ASP A 251 4.66 -2.32 9.15
CA ASP A 251 4.14 -2.95 10.36
C ASP A 251 2.64 -3.16 10.17
N TYR A 252 2.26 -4.37 9.75
CA TYR A 252 0.92 -4.61 9.25
C TYR A 252 0.37 -5.95 9.71
N SER A 253 -0.88 -5.99 10.15
CA SER A 253 -1.55 -7.22 10.60
C SER A 253 -2.71 -7.57 9.68
N ILE A 254 -2.73 -8.82 9.23
CA ILE A 254 -3.74 -9.38 8.33
C ILE A 254 -4.48 -10.49 9.06
N ASN A 255 -5.80 -10.36 9.19
CA ASN A 255 -6.68 -11.37 9.76
C ASN A 255 -7.49 -12.05 8.65
N ALA A 256 -7.17 -13.30 8.34
CA ALA A 256 -7.87 -14.09 7.35
C ALA A 256 -8.84 -15.09 7.99
N ARG A 257 -10.07 -15.13 7.48
CA ARG A 257 -11.13 -16.05 7.91
C ARG A 257 -11.57 -16.91 6.76
N LEU A 258 -11.62 -18.22 6.99
CA LEU A 258 -12.11 -19.18 6.01
C LEU A 258 -13.64 -19.29 6.12
N LEU A 259 -14.33 -19.22 5.00
CA LEU A 259 -15.77 -19.42 4.94
C LEU A 259 -16.11 -20.91 4.94
N ARG A 260 -17.16 -21.29 5.67
CA ARG A 260 -17.82 -22.60 5.58
C ARG A 260 -18.80 -22.63 4.42
N LYS A 261 -19.59 -21.57 4.28
CA LYS A 261 -20.54 -21.31 3.21
C LYS A 261 -20.53 -19.81 2.89
N PRO A 262 -20.52 -19.41 1.61
CA PRO A 262 -20.75 -18.01 1.25
C PRO A 262 -22.17 -17.58 1.63
N ALA A 263 -22.41 -16.28 1.74
CA ALA A 263 -23.76 -15.75 1.96
C ALA A 263 -24.67 -16.10 0.77
N THR A 264 -25.94 -16.32 1.06
CA THR A 264 -27.03 -16.41 0.08
C THR A 264 -28.04 -15.29 0.36
N GLU A 265 -28.97 -15.01 -0.55
CA GLU A 265 -29.99 -13.96 -0.36
C GLU A 265 -30.78 -14.10 0.96
N THR A 266 -30.82 -15.31 1.52
CA THR A 266 -31.56 -15.69 2.72
C THR A 266 -30.69 -16.09 3.92
N GLU A 267 -29.35 -16.19 3.78
CA GLU A 267 -28.47 -16.61 4.87
C GLU A 267 -27.15 -15.82 4.92
N ASP A 268 -26.78 -15.36 6.12
CA ASP A 268 -25.48 -14.73 6.39
C ASP A 268 -24.29 -15.69 6.20
N GLU A 269 -23.11 -15.12 5.96
CA GLU A 269 -21.86 -15.87 5.82
C GLU A 269 -21.54 -16.71 7.07
N LYS A 270 -21.39 -18.03 6.88
CA LYS A 270 -21.00 -18.94 7.98
C LYS A 270 -19.48 -19.09 8.00
N ILE A 271 -18.83 -18.53 9.01
CA ILE A 271 -17.37 -18.59 9.19
C ILE A 271 -16.95 -19.99 9.69
N LYS A 272 -15.85 -20.54 9.16
CA LYS A 272 -15.26 -21.81 9.58
C LYS A 272 -13.91 -21.57 10.27
N GLY A 273 -13.82 -22.02 11.51
CA GLY A 273 -12.54 -22.18 12.21
C GLY A 273 -11.96 -20.89 12.76
N ILE A 274 -10.76 -21.02 13.31
CA ILE A 274 -10.03 -19.96 14.00
C ILE A 274 -9.50 -18.97 12.95
N PRO A 275 -9.66 -17.65 13.14
CA PRO A 275 -9.06 -16.66 12.26
C PRO A 275 -7.53 -16.79 12.28
N ILE A 276 -6.91 -16.66 11.12
CA ILE A 276 -5.45 -16.74 10.96
C ILE A 276 -4.93 -15.31 10.89
N THR A 277 -4.22 -14.89 11.93
CA THR A 277 -3.49 -13.62 11.98
C THR A 277 -2.09 -13.80 11.40
N ILE A 278 -1.74 -12.95 10.44
CA ILE A 278 -0.44 -12.89 9.78
C ILE A 278 0.11 -11.49 9.99
N ASN A 279 1.31 -11.38 10.54
CA ASN A 279 2.01 -10.11 10.65
C ASN A 279 2.95 -9.97 9.45
N VAL A 280 2.96 -8.78 8.86
CA VAL A 280 3.79 -8.38 7.73
C VAL A 280 4.75 -7.32 8.23
N GLY A 281 6.04 -7.63 8.14
CA GLY A 281 7.15 -6.76 8.50
C GLY A 281 8.09 -6.51 7.32
N GLY A 282 9.25 -5.93 7.60
CA GLY A 282 10.30 -5.71 6.60
C GLY A 282 10.05 -4.46 5.76
N THR A 283 10.45 -4.47 4.49
CA THR A 283 10.30 -3.33 3.57
C THR A 283 9.49 -3.68 2.33
N PHE A 284 9.12 -2.70 1.51
CA PHE A 284 8.43 -2.94 0.23
C PHE A 284 9.16 -3.91 -0.70
N SER A 285 10.49 -3.83 -0.71
CA SER A 285 11.34 -4.66 -1.57
C SER A 285 11.56 -6.05 -0.98
N ASN A 286 11.53 -6.19 0.34
CA ASN A 286 11.74 -7.46 1.04
C ASN A 286 10.74 -7.62 2.21
N PRO A 287 9.46 -7.91 1.92
CA PRO A 287 8.46 -8.12 2.95
C PRO A 287 8.69 -9.44 3.67
N ALA A 288 8.54 -9.42 4.99
CA ALA A 288 8.63 -10.60 5.84
C ALA A 288 7.23 -10.97 6.36
N TYR A 289 6.90 -12.26 6.34
CA TYR A 289 5.58 -12.75 6.75
C TYR A 289 5.72 -13.72 7.92
N SER A 290 4.93 -13.52 8.98
CA SER A 290 4.91 -14.41 10.13
C SER A 290 3.48 -14.71 10.57
N VAL A 291 3.26 -15.94 11.04
CA VAL A 291 1.97 -16.39 11.57
C VAL A 291 1.94 -16.14 13.07
N ASP A 292 0.96 -15.37 13.55
CA ASP A 292 0.80 -15.12 14.98
C ASP A 292 0.04 -16.27 15.65
N MET A 293 0.81 -17.26 16.13
CA MET A 293 0.26 -18.43 16.81
C MET A 293 -0.44 -18.07 18.12
N ILE A 294 0.03 -17.04 18.84
CA ILE A 294 -0.54 -16.63 20.14
C ILE A 294 -1.92 -16.03 19.90
N ALA A 295 -2.06 -15.15 18.91
CA ALA A 295 -3.35 -14.59 18.51
C ALA A 295 -4.33 -15.70 18.08
N MET A 296 -3.86 -16.70 17.33
CA MET A 296 -4.70 -17.84 16.92
C MET A 296 -5.15 -18.71 18.11
N LEU A 297 -4.24 -19.05 19.03
CA LEU A 297 -4.58 -19.81 20.25
C LEU A 297 -5.55 -19.03 21.16
N THR A 298 -5.33 -17.72 21.28
CA THR A 298 -6.22 -16.83 22.03
C THR A 298 -7.60 -16.81 21.40
N ALA A 299 -7.70 -16.69 20.07
CA ALA A 299 -8.98 -16.70 19.36
C ALA A 299 -9.71 -18.05 19.50
N LYS A 300 -9.00 -19.18 19.46
CA LYS A 300 -9.56 -20.53 19.73
C LYS A 300 -10.18 -20.63 21.13
N ASN A 301 -9.51 -20.05 22.12
CA ASN A 301 -9.95 -20.12 23.51
C ASN A 301 -10.99 -19.04 23.83
N LYS A 302 -11.06 -17.93 23.09
CA LYS A 302 -12.06 -16.87 23.28
C LYS A 302 -13.49 -17.39 23.11
N GLU A 303 -13.72 -18.35 22.21
CA GLU A 303 -15.03 -19.01 22.08
C GLU A 303 -15.39 -19.85 23.32
N LYS A 304 -14.42 -20.54 23.92
CA LYS A 304 -14.59 -21.28 25.19
C LYS A 304 -14.72 -20.34 26.40
N ILE A 305 -13.98 -19.22 26.40
CA ILE A 305 -14.04 -18.19 27.43
C ILE A 305 -15.39 -17.49 27.39
N ASN A 306 -15.90 -17.15 26.21
CA ASN A 306 -17.24 -16.56 26.06
C ASN A 306 -18.33 -17.55 26.49
N LYS A 307 -18.27 -18.82 26.09
CA LYS A 307 -19.22 -19.84 26.58
C LYS A 307 -19.16 -19.99 28.11
N LYS A 308 -17.96 -20.03 28.70
CA LYS A 308 -17.80 -20.06 30.16
C LYS A 308 -18.31 -18.77 30.82
N LYS A 309 -18.09 -17.60 30.22
CA LYS A 309 -18.59 -16.30 30.68
C LYS A 309 -20.12 -16.28 30.66
N ASP A 310 -20.74 -16.74 29.58
CA ASP A 310 -22.20 -16.84 29.46
C ASP A 310 -22.80 -17.84 30.44
N GLU A 311 -22.13 -18.98 30.68
CA GLU A 311 -22.50 -19.92 31.74
C GLU A 311 -22.34 -19.33 33.13
N TRP A 312 -21.28 -18.54 33.37
CA TRP A 312 -21.03 -17.84 34.63
C TRP A 312 -22.09 -16.76 34.87
N LEU A 313 -22.42 -15.96 33.85
CA LEU A 313 -23.46 -14.92 33.90
C LEU A 313 -24.85 -15.55 34.15
N LYS A 314 -25.20 -16.64 33.47
CA LYS A 314 -26.44 -17.39 33.74
C LYS A 314 -26.49 -18.00 35.15
N LYS A 315 -25.34 -18.41 35.69
CA LYS A 315 -25.22 -18.91 37.08
C LYS A 315 -25.28 -17.77 38.11
N LEU A 316 -24.77 -16.58 37.79
CA LEU A 316 -24.93 -15.39 38.61
C LEU A 316 -26.38 -14.91 38.60
N ASP A 317 -27.03 -14.81 37.44
CA ASP A 317 -28.45 -14.41 37.31
C ASP A 317 -29.39 -15.35 38.09
N LYS A 318 -29.05 -16.65 38.22
CA LYS A 318 -29.81 -17.61 39.04
C LYS A 318 -29.58 -17.48 40.55
N LYS A 319 -28.47 -16.87 40.97
CA LYS A 319 -28.07 -16.76 42.39
C LYS A 319 -28.20 -15.35 42.95
N LEU A 320 -28.23 -14.33 42.11
CA LEU A 320 -28.26 -12.92 42.47
C LEU A 320 -29.31 -12.26 41.58
N GLY A 321 -30.31 -11.63 42.21
CA GLY A 321 -31.40 -10.97 41.50
C GLY A 321 -30.95 -9.84 40.57
N PRO A 322 -31.88 -9.28 39.77
CA PRO A 322 -31.60 -8.39 38.64
C PRO A 322 -30.73 -7.16 38.96
N ASP A 323 -30.69 -6.70 40.22
CA ASP A 323 -29.99 -5.48 40.65
C ASP A 323 -28.45 -5.59 40.61
N VAL A 324 -27.87 -6.80 40.61
CA VAL A 324 -26.40 -7.00 40.51
C VAL A 324 -25.90 -6.90 39.06
N ARG A 325 -26.80 -7.03 38.09
CA ARG A 325 -26.49 -7.07 36.65
C ARG A 325 -26.03 -5.72 36.11
N ASP A 326 -26.58 -4.62 36.61
CA ASP A 326 -26.23 -3.27 36.14
C ASP A 326 -24.93 -2.74 36.77
N LEU A 327 -24.58 -3.23 37.96
CA LEU A 327 -23.34 -2.86 38.65
C LEU A 327 -22.09 -3.49 38.00
N ILE A 328 -22.22 -4.69 37.42
CA ILE A 328 -21.11 -5.40 36.74
C ILE A 328 -20.89 -4.92 35.31
N LYS A 329 -21.94 -4.43 34.62
CA LYS A 329 -21.81 -3.88 33.25
C LYS A 329 -21.06 -2.55 33.19
N GLY A 330 -20.97 -1.80 34.29
CA GLY A 330 -20.20 -0.55 34.35
C GLY A 330 -18.68 -0.73 34.47
N PHE A 331 -18.20 -1.96 34.72
CA PHE A 331 -16.79 -2.27 34.99
C PHE A 331 -16.05 -2.95 33.81
N PHE A 332 -16.75 -3.30 32.71
CA PHE A 332 -16.19 -4.00 31.55
C PHE A 332 -16.49 -3.29 30.24
#